data_AF-A0ABD6QF09-F1
#
_entry.id   AF-A0ABD6QF09-F1
#
_cell.length_a   1.000
_cell.length_b   1.000
_cell.length_c   1.000
_cell.angle_alpha   90.00
_cell.angle_beta   90.00
_cell.angle_gamma   90.00
#
_symmetry.space_group_name_H-M   'P 1'
#
loop_
_entity.id
_entity.type
_entity.pdbx_description
1 polymer ?
#
loop_
_entity_poly.entity_id
_entity_poly.type
_entity_poly.pdbx_seq_one_letter_code
_entity_poly.pdbx_strand_id
1 'polypeptide(L)'
;MAQNYRRVEDTAEAAGYTAWDCDRCGKEVRRYRGTSDVDCNNCGACYNASGQRLRDNWRGNPSNYDDTISDMDGYEIQNTDR
;
A
#
# COMPACT_ATOMS: atom_id res chain seq x y z
N MET A 1 -7.34 1.39 -8.37
CA MET A 1 -6.28 0.48 -8.84
C MET A 1 -5.40 1.30 -9.75
N ALA A 2 -4.07 1.17 -9.65
CA ALA A 2 -3.14 1.92 -10.49
C ALA A 2 -3.41 1.62 -11.98
N GLN A 3 -3.54 2.67 -12.80
CA GLN A 3 -3.93 2.53 -14.21
C GLN A 3 -2.80 1.99 -15.10
N ASN A 4 -1.56 2.07 -14.63
CA ASN A 4 -0.31 1.70 -15.28
C ASN A 4 0.28 0.40 -14.71
N TYR A 5 -0.60 -0.53 -14.34
CA TYR A 5 -0.24 -1.82 -13.80
C TYR A 5 0.51 -2.66 -14.85
N ARG A 6 1.68 -3.19 -14.47
CA ARG A 6 2.51 -4.07 -15.29
C ARG A 6 2.90 -5.31 -14.51
N ARG A 7 2.89 -6.46 -15.19
CA ARG A 7 3.34 -7.74 -14.66
C ARG A 7 4.68 -8.08 -15.31
N VAL A 8 5.68 -8.35 -14.49
CA VAL A 8 6.96 -8.93 -14.88
C VAL A 8 6.94 -10.39 -14.47
N GLU A 9 7.13 -11.27 -15.44
CA GLU A 9 7.08 -12.72 -15.24
C GLU A 9 8.36 -13.25 -14.60
N ASP A 10 8.26 -14.45 -14.03
CA ASP A 10 9.42 -15.15 -13.48
C ASP A 10 10.39 -15.51 -14.61
N THR A 11 11.69 -15.47 -14.32
CA THR A 11 12.76 -15.93 -15.20
C THR A 11 13.58 -17.01 -14.50
N ALA A 12 14.52 -17.64 -15.21
CA ALA A 12 15.44 -18.61 -14.60
C ALA A 12 16.32 -17.97 -13.50
N GLU A 13 16.53 -16.65 -13.55
CA GLU A 13 17.49 -15.94 -12.70
C GLU A 13 16.82 -15.05 -11.64
N ALA A 14 15.53 -14.73 -11.80
CA ALA A 14 14.83 -13.80 -10.92
C ALA A 14 13.33 -14.08 -10.83
N ALA A 15 12.77 -13.91 -9.63
CA ALA A 15 11.33 -13.91 -9.41
C ALA A 15 10.67 -12.68 -10.05
N GLY A 16 9.53 -12.91 -10.67
CA GLY A 16 8.66 -11.90 -11.24
C GLY A 16 7.96 -11.09 -10.17
N TYR A 17 7.46 -9.94 -10.57
CA TYR A 17 6.79 -8.97 -9.69
C TYR A 17 5.72 -8.23 -10.47
N THR A 18 4.85 -7.55 -9.73
CA THR A 18 3.93 -6.58 -10.30
C THR A 18 4.46 -5.20 -9.99
N ALA A 19 4.29 -4.27 -10.90
CA ALA A 19 4.75 -2.91 -10.72
C ALA A 19 3.75 -1.90 -11.28
N TRP A 20 3.86 -0.68 -10.77
CA TRP A 20 3.13 0.50 -11.21
C TRP A 20 3.93 1.74 -10.81
N ASP A 21 3.62 2.87 -11.41
CA ASP A 21 4.24 4.13 -11.01
C ASP A 21 3.45 4.76 -9.87
N CYS A 22 4.16 5.27 -8.87
CA CYS A 22 3.57 5.89 -7.71
C CYS A 22 2.83 7.18 -8.09
N ASP A 23 1.52 7.23 -7.85
CA ASP A 23 0.65 8.42 -7.99
C ASP A 23 1.21 9.69 -7.32
N ARG A 24 2.02 9.56 -6.26
CA ARG A 24 2.58 10.71 -5.53
C ARG A 24 3.89 11.23 -6.14
N CYS A 25 4.80 10.35 -6.57
CA CYS A 25 6.15 10.76 -6.99
C CYS A 25 6.62 10.25 -8.36
N GLY A 26 5.79 9.48 -9.05
CA GLY A 26 6.05 8.91 -10.38
C GLY A 26 7.11 7.80 -10.43
N LYS A 27 7.74 7.43 -9.30
CA LYS A 27 8.71 6.33 -9.25
C LYS A 27 8.02 4.97 -9.23
N GLU A 28 8.70 3.97 -9.79
CA GLU A 28 8.22 2.59 -9.79
C GLU A 28 8.06 2.04 -8.38
N VAL A 29 6.91 1.46 -8.11
CA VAL A 29 6.62 0.59 -6.97
C VAL A 29 6.65 -0.84 -7.48
N ARG A 30 7.36 -1.72 -6.76
CA ARG A 30 7.40 -3.16 -7.06
C ARG A 30 6.75 -3.93 -5.94
N ARG A 31 5.90 -4.89 -6.30
CA ARG A 31 5.29 -5.85 -5.39
C ARG A 31 5.59 -7.27 -5.84
N TYR A 32 6.22 -8.04 -4.96
CA TYR A 32 6.50 -9.44 -5.21
C TYR A 32 5.30 -10.30 -4.81
N ARG A 33 5.14 -11.45 -5.47
CA ARG A 33 4.07 -12.40 -5.16
C ARG A 33 4.13 -12.81 -3.69
N GLY A 34 2.98 -12.85 -3.01
CA GLY A 34 2.87 -13.25 -1.60
C GLY A 34 3.11 -12.12 -0.58
N THR A 35 3.47 -10.92 -1.02
CA THR A 35 3.60 -9.75 -0.13
C THR A 35 2.25 -9.05 0.08
N SER A 36 2.04 -8.37 1.22
CA SER A 36 0.83 -7.57 1.47
C SER A 36 0.92 -6.21 0.77
N ASP A 37 0.60 -5.15 1.50
CA ASP A 37 0.78 -3.76 1.13
C ASP A 37 2.27 -3.45 0.95
N VAL A 38 2.58 -2.55 0.02
CA VAL A 38 3.95 -2.15 -0.30
C VAL A 38 4.06 -0.63 -0.27
N ASP A 39 5.18 -0.15 0.24
CA ASP A 39 5.51 1.26 0.26
C ASP A 39 6.35 1.63 -0.97
N CYS A 40 6.10 2.82 -1.53
CA CYS A 40 7.00 3.41 -2.48
C CYS A 40 8.31 3.78 -1.78
N ASN A 41 9.40 3.10 -2.13
CA ASN A 41 10.74 3.32 -1.57
C ASN A 41 11.27 4.77 -1.71
N ASN A 42 10.65 5.59 -2.56
CA ASN A 42 11.05 6.98 -2.78
C ASN A 42 10.28 7.99 -1.91
N CYS A 43 9.00 7.77 -1.62
CA CYS A 43 8.16 8.79 -0.95
C CYS A 43 7.26 8.26 0.17
N GLY A 44 7.30 6.95 0.45
CA GLY A 44 6.53 6.32 1.52
C GLY A 44 5.03 6.17 1.23
N ALA A 45 4.54 6.54 0.04
CA ALA A 45 3.15 6.27 -0.34
C ALA A 45 2.89 4.76 -0.34
N CYS A 46 1.84 4.33 0.35
CA CYS A 46 1.51 2.92 0.52
C CYS A 46 0.42 2.47 -0.45
N TYR A 47 0.51 1.23 -0.91
CA TYR A 47 -0.43 0.63 -1.86
C TYR A 47 -0.77 -0.78 -1.40
N ASN A 48 -2.05 -1.16 -1.52
CA ASN A 48 -2.46 -2.52 -1.23
C ASN A 48 -2.02 -3.52 -2.30
N ALA A 49 -2.28 -4.80 -2.05
CA ALA A 49 -1.94 -5.90 -2.95
C ALA A 49 -2.49 -5.76 -4.38
N SER A 50 -3.59 -5.02 -4.54
CA SER A 50 -4.26 -4.71 -5.80
C SER A 50 -3.79 -3.40 -6.44
N GLY A 51 -2.72 -2.78 -5.92
CA GLY A 51 -2.18 -1.52 -6.42
C GLY A 51 -3.10 -0.32 -6.20
N GLN A 52 -4.00 -0.37 -5.22
CA GLN A 52 -4.78 0.82 -4.82
C GLN A 52 -3.98 1.63 -3.81
N ARG A 53 -3.84 2.93 -4.07
CA ARG A 53 -3.20 3.86 -3.13
C ARG A 53 -3.99 3.94 -1.82
N LEU A 54 -3.31 3.69 -0.71
CA LEU A 54 -3.85 3.89 0.64
C LEU A 54 -3.71 5.36 1.05
N ARG A 55 -4.55 5.80 1.98
CA ARG A 55 -4.48 7.16 2.54
C ARG A 55 -3.14 7.33 3.27
N ASP A 56 -2.49 8.47 3.17
CA ASP A 56 -1.12 8.65 3.70
C ASP A 56 -1.03 8.41 5.23
N ASN A 57 -2.12 8.64 5.94
CA ASN A 57 -2.22 8.46 7.39
C ASN A 57 -2.90 7.14 7.80
N TRP A 58 -3.20 6.21 6.90
CA TRP A 58 -4.03 5.03 7.21
C TRP A 58 -3.52 4.20 8.41
N ARG A 59 -2.19 4.13 8.58
CA ARG A 59 -1.53 3.42 9.69
C ARG A 59 -1.81 4.03 11.06
N GLY A 60 -2.24 5.28 11.12
CA GLY A 60 -2.60 5.94 12.38
C GLY A 60 -3.94 5.52 12.95
N ASN A 61 -4.73 4.68 12.26
CA ASN A 61 -5.95 4.11 12.83
C ASN A 61 -5.56 3.11 13.95
N PRO A 62 -5.98 3.33 15.22
CA PRO A 62 -5.62 2.44 16.33
C PRO A 62 -6.19 1.02 16.19
N SER A 63 -7.24 0.81 15.40
CA SER A 63 -7.75 -0.55 15.12
C SER A 63 -6.71 -1.45 14.43
N ASN A 64 -5.67 -0.87 13.81
CA ASN A 64 -4.56 -1.64 13.23
C ASN A 64 -3.72 -2.36 14.30
N TYR A 65 -3.82 -1.96 15.56
CA TYR A 65 -2.95 -2.40 16.66
C TYR A 65 -3.69 -2.85 17.92
N ASP A 66 -4.99 -2.55 18.02
CA ASP A 66 -5.84 -2.91 19.16
C ASP A 66 -7.11 -3.60 18.65
N ASP A 67 -7.17 -4.92 18.82
CA ASP A 67 -8.28 -5.77 18.38
C ASP A 67 -9.60 -5.50 19.14
N THR A 68 -9.57 -4.66 20.19
CA THR A 68 -10.79 -4.23 20.91
C THR A 68 -11.45 -3.00 20.29
N ILE A 69 -10.78 -2.34 19.34
CA ILE A 69 -11.26 -1.14 18.66
C ILE A 69 -11.72 -1.53 17.26
N SER A 70 -12.97 -1.21 16.90
CA SER A 70 -13.46 -1.46 15.53
C SER A 70 -12.82 -0.52 14.52
N ASP A 71 -12.79 -0.92 13.24
CA ASP A 71 -12.26 -0.08 12.16
C ASP A 71 -12.92 1.30 12.08
N MET A 72 -14.23 1.38 12.38
CA MET A 72 -14.98 2.64 12.39
C MET A 72 -14.60 3.50 13.60
N ASP A 73 -14.59 2.93 14.80
CA ASP A 73 -14.26 3.67 16.02
C ASP A 73 -12.83 4.21 15.96
N GLY A 74 -11.89 3.39 15.48
CA GLY A 74 -10.52 3.82 15.30
C GLY A 74 -10.36 4.89 14.23
N TYR A 75 -11.14 4.83 13.14
CA TYR A 75 -11.20 5.90 12.16
C TYR A 75 -11.70 7.21 12.78
N GLU A 76 -12.77 7.16 13.57
CA GLU A 76 -13.32 8.32 14.27
C GLU A 76 -12.28 8.91 15.23
N ILE A 77 -11.67 8.09 16.11
CA ILE A 77 -10.59 8.49 17.03
C ILE A 77 -9.47 9.23 16.28
N GLN A 78 -9.03 8.70 15.13
CA GLN A 78 -7.96 9.30 14.34
C GLN A 78 -8.33 10.65 13.69
N ASN A 79 -9.62 10.97 13.60
CA ASN A 79 -10.15 12.15 12.92
C ASN A 79 -10.80 13.18 13.87
N THR A 80 -10.98 12.85 15.16
CA THR A 80 -11.66 13.71 16.15
C THR A 80 -11.00 15.08 16.34
N ASP A 81 -9.69 15.20 16.16
CA ASP A 81 -8.92 16.45 16.36
C ASP A 81 -8.52 17.17 15.05
N ARG A 82 -9.22 16.93 13.93
CA ARG A 82 -8.94 17.57 12.63
C ARG A 82 -9.71 18.86 12.37
#